data_AF-A0A8S9HUU1-F1
#
_entry.id   AF-A0A8S9HUU1-F1
#
_cell.length_a   1.000
_cell.length_b   1.000
_cell.length_c   1.000
_cell.angle_alpha   90.00
_cell.angle_beta   90.00
_cell.angle_gamma   90.00
#
_symmetry.space_group_name_H-M   'P 1'
#
loop_
_entity.id
_entity.type
_entity.pdbx_description
1 polymer ?
#
loop_
_entity_poly.entity_id
_entity_poly.type
_entity_poly.pdbx_seq_one_letter_code
_entity_poly.pdbx_strand_id
1 'polypeptide(L)'
;MGEAIKEGVKTVTLADTVGINIPQEFGEMVTYLKANTPGIDDVVVSLHCHNDLGLASANTIAVQEYTGLHVQPHKPIVGNNCFVHESGIHQDEMLKNGSTYEIFSPEDIGIERSESSGIVLGKLSGRHAVKVRLRKLGYEIISDEKLRDIFSRFRDLTKQKKRITDADLSALMVLYGDEISSKISEGTVLNEPIPQISSVDPNPDPDIRRILQFLEGYPTPGYPRTPDPDKDNKIMDPPDKDPDPDTLKLSGYPPSQA
;
A
#
# COMPACT_ATOMS: atom_id res chain seq x y z
N MET A 1 22.61 -17.63 4.23
CA MET A 1 21.24 -17.61 3.67
C MET A 1 21.01 -18.73 2.67
N GLY A 2 21.84 -18.87 1.62
CA GLY A 2 21.71 -19.96 0.63
C GLY A 2 21.66 -21.37 1.21
N GLU A 3 22.47 -21.69 2.24
CA GLU A 3 22.40 -23.00 2.91
C GLU A 3 21.03 -23.26 3.56
N ALA A 4 20.44 -22.28 4.24
CA ALA A 4 19.11 -22.45 4.82
C ALA A 4 18.03 -22.72 3.74
N ILE A 5 18.15 -22.07 2.58
CA ILE A 5 17.26 -22.30 1.43
C ILE A 5 17.44 -23.73 0.89
N LYS A 6 18.66 -24.23 0.78
CA LYS A 6 18.93 -25.62 0.39
C LYS A 6 18.32 -26.63 1.35
N GLU A 7 18.30 -26.33 2.65
CA GLU A 7 17.62 -27.12 3.68
C GLU A 7 16.08 -27.03 3.62
N GLY A 8 15.53 -26.25 2.68
CA GLY A 8 14.11 -26.25 2.36
C GLY A 8 13.26 -25.22 3.11
N VAL A 9 13.86 -24.19 3.70
CA VAL A 9 13.07 -23.09 4.30
C VAL A 9 12.21 -22.42 3.24
N LYS A 10 10.98 -22.04 3.61
CA LYS A 10 10.02 -21.38 2.71
C LYS A 10 10.00 -19.87 2.84
N THR A 11 10.51 -19.36 3.95
CA THR A 11 10.56 -17.94 4.25
C THR A 11 11.90 -17.62 4.89
N VAL A 12 12.51 -16.52 4.46
CA VAL A 12 13.69 -15.96 5.10
C VAL A 12 13.38 -14.54 5.55
N THR A 13 13.70 -14.22 6.80
CA THR A 13 13.47 -12.88 7.36
C THR A 13 14.77 -12.12 7.44
N LEU A 14 14.82 -10.95 6.80
CA LEU A 14 15.90 -9.98 6.94
C LEU A 14 15.52 -8.99 8.03
N ALA A 15 16.30 -8.98 9.10
CA ALA A 15 15.98 -8.24 10.31
C ALA A 15 16.98 -7.09 10.55
N ASP A 16 16.47 -5.87 10.62
CA ASP A 16 17.15 -4.72 11.22
C ASP A 16 16.84 -4.71 12.72
N THR A 17 17.55 -5.55 13.46
CA THR A 17 17.24 -5.87 14.86
C THR A 17 17.60 -4.75 15.84
N VAL A 18 18.53 -3.87 15.45
CA VAL A 18 18.99 -2.74 16.27
C VAL A 18 18.31 -1.43 15.82
N GLY A 19 17.62 -1.43 14.68
CA GLY A 19 16.95 -0.23 14.16
C GLY A 19 17.93 0.86 13.74
N ILE A 20 19.15 0.48 13.35
CA ILE A 20 20.23 1.42 13.01
C ILE A 20 20.27 1.73 11.51
N ASN A 21 19.68 0.88 10.67
CA ASN A 21 19.77 1.04 9.24
C ASN A 21 18.92 2.25 8.79
N ILE A 22 19.45 2.99 7.82
CA ILE A 22 18.70 4.02 7.11
C ILE A 22 18.06 3.43 5.84
N PRO A 23 16.99 4.06 5.29
CA PRO A 23 16.20 3.45 4.21
C PRO A 23 17.02 3.08 2.97
N GLN A 24 17.94 3.96 2.56
CA GLN A 24 18.82 3.71 1.41
C GLN A 24 19.73 2.50 1.64
N GLU A 25 20.47 2.48 2.75
CA GLU A 25 21.39 1.38 3.09
C GLU A 25 20.65 0.05 3.20
N PHE A 26 19.46 0.06 3.81
CA PHE A 26 18.66 -1.15 3.95
C PHE A 26 18.15 -1.65 2.59
N GLY A 27 17.65 -0.76 1.73
CA GLY A 27 17.23 -1.08 0.36
C GLY A 27 18.36 -1.67 -0.48
N GLU A 28 19.54 -1.04 -0.46
CA GLU A 28 20.74 -1.51 -1.15
C GLU A 28 21.21 -2.87 -0.63
N MET A 29 21.23 -3.06 0.70
CA MET A 29 21.60 -4.33 1.32
C MET A 29 20.66 -5.46 0.89
N VAL A 30 19.34 -5.25 0.93
CA VAL A 30 18.38 -6.28 0.52
C VAL A 30 18.51 -6.56 -0.98
N THR A 31 18.73 -5.55 -1.81
CA THR A 31 18.99 -5.70 -3.25
C THR A 31 20.21 -6.59 -3.49
N TYR A 32 21.31 -6.30 -2.79
CA TYR A 32 22.53 -7.12 -2.85
C TYR A 32 22.25 -8.56 -2.44
N LEU A 33 21.54 -8.78 -1.34
CA LEU A 33 21.21 -10.13 -0.86
C LEU A 33 20.36 -10.90 -1.87
N LYS A 34 19.39 -10.25 -2.53
CA LYS A 34 18.61 -10.86 -3.61
C LYS A 34 19.48 -11.26 -4.80
N ALA A 35 20.33 -10.36 -5.26
CA ALA A 35 21.19 -10.62 -6.42
C ALA A 35 22.24 -11.72 -6.16
N ASN A 36 22.67 -11.91 -4.91
CA ASN A 36 23.81 -12.75 -4.56
C ASN A 36 23.46 -14.00 -3.75
N THR A 37 22.18 -14.33 -3.56
CA THR A 37 21.77 -15.52 -2.81
C THR A 37 21.08 -16.55 -3.71
N PRO A 38 21.75 -17.68 -4.02
CA PRO A 38 21.14 -18.76 -4.80
C PRO A 38 19.85 -19.29 -4.16
N GLY A 39 18.79 -19.43 -4.97
CA GLY A 39 17.48 -19.94 -4.56
C GLY A 39 16.60 -18.93 -3.81
N ILE A 40 17.02 -17.66 -3.68
CA ILE A 40 16.22 -16.67 -2.95
C ILE A 40 14.90 -16.33 -3.65
N ASP A 41 14.82 -16.46 -4.97
CA ASP A 41 13.60 -16.23 -5.73
C ASP A 41 12.54 -17.32 -5.49
N ASP A 42 12.92 -18.46 -4.94
CA ASP A 42 12.03 -19.59 -4.62
C ASP A 42 11.44 -19.51 -3.20
N VAL A 43 11.77 -18.47 -2.42
CA VAL A 43 11.33 -18.31 -1.03
C VAL A 43 10.71 -16.94 -0.80
N VAL A 44 9.86 -16.84 0.23
CA VAL A 44 9.32 -15.55 0.66
C VAL A 44 10.40 -14.79 1.44
N VAL A 45 10.77 -13.60 0.97
CA VAL A 45 11.63 -12.68 1.73
C VAL A 45 10.73 -11.79 2.60
N SER A 46 10.91 -11.88 3.91
CA SER A 46 10.20 -11.07 4.91
C SER A 46 11.14 -10.04 5.52
N LEU A 47 10.59 -8.89 5.93
CA LEU A 47 11.35 -7.81 6.57
C LEU A 47 10.90 -7.62 8.02
N HIS A 48 11.86 -7.48 8.92
CA HIS A 48 11.64 -7.18 10.34
C HIS A 48 12.49 -5.98 10.74
N CYS A 49 11.90 -4.79 10.77
CA CYS A 49 12.61 -3.56 11.09
C CYS A 49 12.21 -3.06 12.48
N HIS A 50 13.20 -2.80 13.33
CA HIS A 50 13.02 -2.05 14.57
C HIS A 50 13.00 -0.54 14.29
N ASN A 51 12.51 0.24 15.26
CA ASN A 51 12.16 1.65 15.07
C ASN A 51 12.95 2.61 15.97
N ASP A 52 14.14 2.23 16.42
CA ASP A 52 14.98 3.00 17.36
C ASP A 52 15.31 4.40 16.82
N LEU A 53 15.47 4.54 15.50
CA LEU A 53 15.67 5.82 14.82
C LEU A 53 14.39 6.42 14.20
N GLY A 54 13.22 5.80 14.40
CA GLY A 54 11.97 6.23 13.78
C GLY A 54 11.82 5.85 12.30
N LEU A 55 12.68 4.97 11.78
CA LEU A 55 12.81 4.67 10.34
C LEU A 55 12.23 3.30 9.92
N ALA A 56 11.59 2.54 10.81
CA ALA A 56 11.15 1.17 10.49
C ALA A 56 10.22 1.07 9.27
N SER A 57 9.25 1.98 9.18
CA SER A 57 8.31 2.06 8.06
C SER A 57 9.01 2.50 6.77
N ALA A 58 9.88 3.51 6.86
CA ALA A 58 10.66 4.01 5.73
C ALA A 58 11.61 2.93 5.19
N ASN A 59 12.29 2.17 6.06
CA ASN A 59 13.13 1.03 5.69
C ASN A 59 12.32 -0.04 4.96
N THR A 60 11.11 -0.35 5.44
CA THR A 60 10.24 -1.34 4.80
C THR A 60 9.78 -0.87 3.40
N ILE A 61 9.42 0.42 3.25
CA ILE A 61 9.00 1.00 1.96
C ILE A 61 10.17 1.05 0.98
N ALA A 62 11.34 1.53 1.41
CA ALA A 62 12.52 1.62 0.56
C ALA A 62 12.93 0.25 0.02
N VAL A 63 12.87 -0.81 0.82
CA VAL A 63 13.12 -2.16 0.28
C VAL A 63 12.12 -2.54 -0.81
N GLN A 64 10.84 -2.24 -0.63
CA GLN A 64 9.84 -2.51 -1.67
C GLN A 64 10.16 -1.76 -2.97
N GLU A 65 10.56 -0.49 -2.89
CA GLU A 65 10.93 0.33 -4.04
C GLU A 65 12.19 -0.19 -4.75
N TYR A 66 13.24 -0.52 -4.00
CA TYR A 66 14.52 -0.95 -4.56
C TYR A 66 14.47 -2.36 -5.16
N THR A 67 13.68 -3.25 -4.56
CA THR A 67 13.77 -4.69 -4.83
C THR A 67 12.55 -5.27 -5.52
N GLY A 68 11.44 -4.51 -5.58
CA GLY A 68 10.13 -5.01 -5.98
C GLY A 68 9.52 -6.02 -5.02
N LEU A 69 10.10 -6.24 -3.83
CA LEU A 69 9.53 -7.14 -2.82
C LEU A 69 8.27 -6.53 -2.24
N HIS A 70 7.13 -7.13 -2.54
CA HIS A 70 5.86 -6.69 -1.98
C HIS A 70 5.78 -6.97 -0.49
N VAL A 71 5.41 -5.94 0.27
CA VAL A 71 5.17 -6.02 1.70
C VAL A 71 3.94 -6.87 1.99
N GLN A 72 3.99 -7.62 3.10
CA GLN A 72 2.85 -8.40 3.54
C GLN A 72 1.63 -7.49 3.77
N PRO A 73 0.42 -7.86 3.29
CA PRO A 73 -0.75 -6.98 3.37
C PRO A 73 -1.11 -6.51 4.79
N HIS A 74 -0.78 -7.30 5.81
CA HIS A 74 -1.08 -7.02 7.22
C HIS A 74 0.11 -6.46 8.01
N LYS A 75 1.23 -6.13 7.33
CA LYS A 75 2.38 -5.47 7.96
C LYS A 75 1.90 -4.14 8.56
N PRO A 76 2.15 -3.88 9.85
CA PRO A 76 1.72 -2.62 10.47
C PRO A 76 2.20 -1.39 9.70
N ILE A 77 1.36 -0.35 9.66
CA ILE A 77 1.58 0.96 9.04
C ILE A 77 1.62 0.91 7.50
N VAL A 78 2.45 0.05 6.93
CA VAL A 78 2.78 0.07 5.49
C VAL A 78 2.08 -1.02 4.68
N GLY A 79 1.36 -1.93 5.33
CA GLY A 79 0.64 -3.01 4.66
C GLY A 79 -0.65 -2.53 4.02
N ASN A 80 -0.97 -3.07 2.83
CA ASN A 80 -2.15 -2.69 2.05
C ASN A 80 -3.50 -2.86 2.79
N ASN A 81 -3.56 -3.63 3.87
CA ASN A 81 -4.79 -3.84 4.65
C ASN A 81 -4.90 -2.94 5.89
N CYS A 82 -3.88 -2.14 6.24
CA CYS A 82 -3.87 -1.34 7.47
C CYS A 82 -5.03 -0.34 7.58
N PHE A 83 -5.54 0.07 6.43
CA PHE A 83 -6.46 1.19 6.27
C PHE A 83 -7.70 0.80 5.45
N VAL A 84 -8.01 -0.50 5.46
CA VAL A 84 -9.04 -1.10 4.61
C VAL A 84 -10.06 -1.84 5.45
N HIS A 85 -11.34 -1.56 5.22
CA HIS A 85 -12.44 -2.07 6.03
C HIS A 85 -13.44 -2.88 5.20
N GLU A 86 -13.51 -4.19 5.47
CA GLU A 86 -14.45 -5.11 4.80
C GLU A 86 -15.62 -5.56 5.70
N SER A 87 -15.39 -5.68 7.01
CA SER A 87 -16.39 -6.16 7.97
C SER A 87 -17.56 -5.20 8.06
N GLY A 88 -18.80 -5.68 7.91
CA GLY A 88 -19.99 -4.84 7.88
C GLY A 88 -20.15 -3.91 9.08
N ILE A 89 -19.79 -4.35 10.29
CA ILE A 89 -19.82 -3.50 11.49
C ILE A 89 -18.73 -2.43 11.47
N HIS A 90 -17.53 -2.76 10.97
CA HIS A 90 -16.45 -1.78 10.85
C HIS A 90 -16.79 -0.76 9.78
N GLN A 91 -17.34 -1.19 8.65
CA GLN A 91 -17.76 -0.30 7.57
C GLN A 91 -18.84 0.68 8.02
N ASP A 92 -19.84 0.22 8.77
CA ASP A 92 -20.93 1.06 9.26
C ASP A 92 -20.43 2.17 10.18
N GLU A 93 -19.53 1.85 11.11
CA GLU A 93 -18.92 2.84 11.99
C GLU A 93 -17.92 3.74 11.26
N MET A 94 -17.10 3.20 10.36
CA MET A 94 -16.18 4.00 9.53
C MET A 94 -16.92 5.01 8.65
N LEU A 95 -18.15 4.69 8.21
CA LEU A 95 -19.02 5.62 7.47
C LEU A 95 -19.59 6.74 8.34
N LYS A 96 -19.73 6.52 9.64
CA LYS A 96 -20.23 7.52 10.60
C LYS A 96 -19.10 8.37 11.17
N ASN A 97 -18.02 7.72 11.60
CA ASN A 97 -16.84 8.32 12.21
C ASN A 97 -15.61 7.43 11.98
N GLY A 98 -14.66 7.91 11.16
CA GLY A 98 -13.44 7.17 10.83
C GLY A 98 -12.52 6.91 12.03
N SER A 99 -12.50 7.81 13.02
CA SER A 99 -11.64 7.68 14.21
C SER A 99 -12.02 6.52 15.13
N THR A 100 -13.19 5.88 14.91
CA THR A 100 -13.63 4.73 15.69
C THR A 100 -12.72 3.51 15.51
N TYR A 101 -12.20 3.30 14.30
CA TYR A 101 -11.35 2.16 13.96
C TYR A 101 -10.00 2.55 13.37
N GLU A 102 -9.76 3.83 13.11
CA GLU A 102 -8.47 4.36 12.67
C GLU A 102 -7.92 5.34 13.71
N ILE A 103 -6.78 4.98 14.31
CA ILE A 103 -6.13 5.79 15.35
C ILE A 103 -5.45 7.03 14.73
N PHE A 104 -4.97 6.89 13.50
CA PHE A 104 -4.34 7.95 12.71
C PHE A 104 -4.74 7.80 11.25
N SER A 105 -4.61 8.89 10.49
CA SER A 105 -4.97 8.91 9.08
C SER A 105 -3.84 8.29 8.24
N PRO A 106 -4.15 7.66 7.10
CA PRO A 106 -3.15 7.16 6.18
C PRO A 106 -2.32 8.32 5.59
N GLU A 107 -2.90 9.52 5.48
CA GLU A 107 -2.21 10.71 4.99
C GLU A 107 -1.10 11.15 5.95
N ASP A 108 -1.25 10.92 7.27
CA ASP A 108 -0.21 11.21 8.28
C ASP A 108 1.09 10.43 8.04
N ILE A 109 1.02 9.33 7.30
CA ILE A 109 2.17 8.48 6.95
C ILE A 109 2.45 8.46 5.44
N GLY A 110 1.85 9.39 4.69
CA GLY A 110 2.07 9.53 3.25
C GLY A 110 1.39 8.48 2.37
N ILE A 111 0.38 7.76 2.89
CA ILE A 111 -0.41 6.82 2.09
C ILE A 111 -1.66 7.55 1.56
N GLU A 112 -1.72 7.71 0.24
CA GLU A 112 -2.92 8.21 -0.43
C GLU A 112 -4.00 7.14 -0.55
N ARG A 113 -5.24 7.49 -0.23
CA ARG A 113 -6.40 6.64 -0.50
C ARG A 113 -7.16 7.11 -1.73
N SER A 114 -7.65 6.15 -2.52
CA SER A 114 -8.67 6.43 -3.54
C SER A 114 -10.00 6.87 -2.93
N GLU A 115 -10.28 6.51 -1.68
CA GLU A 115 -11.51 6.87 -0.95
C GLU A 115 -11.19 7.12 0.54
N SER A 116 -11.68 8.23 1.08
CA SER A 116 -11.41 8.64 2.47
C SER A 116 -11.75 7.59 3.54
N SER A 117 -12.76 6.75 3.30
CA SER A 117 -13.25 5.76 4.27
C SER A 117 -12.61 4.38 4.17
N GLY A 118 -11.75 4.11 3.17
CA GLY A 118 -11.06 2.81 3.04
C GLY A 118 -11.99 1.59 2.85
N ILE A 119 -13.24 1.81 2.44
CA ILE A 119 -14.26 0.75 2.40
C ILE A 119 -14.07 -0.13 1.19
N VAL A 120 -14.03 -1.43 1.41
CA VAL A 120 -13.94 -2.44 0.36
C VAL A 120 -15.09 -3.44 0.46
N LEU A 121 -15.68 -3.79 -0.68
CA LEU A 121 -16.82 -4.69 -0.70
C LEU A 121 -16.41 -6.13 -0.91
N GLY A 122 -16.87 -7.00 -0.03
CA GLY A 122 -16.58 -8.43 -0.03
C GLY A 122 -17.61 -9.23 0.74
N LYS A 123 -17.26 -10.48 1.06
CA LYS A 123 -18.16 -11.45 1.70
C LYS A 123 -18.67 -10.96 3.05
N LEU A 124 -17.89 -10.17 3.79
CA LEU A 124 -18.28 -9.71 5.13
C LEU A 124 -19.02 -8.37 5.11
N SER A 125 -19.20 -7.75 3.95
CA SER A 125 -19.76 -6.41 3.86
C SER A 125 -21.23 -6.33 4.23
N GLY A 126 -21.60 -5.21 4.85
CA GLY A 126 -22.95 -4.92 5.32
C GLY A 126 -23.84 -4.29 4.24
N ARG A 127 -25.16 -4.31 4.47
CA ARG A 127 -26.14 -3.65 3.60
C ARG A 127 -25.90 -2.13 3.51
N HIS A 128 -25.51 -1.51 4.62
CA HIS A 128 -25.25 -0.07 4.67
C HIS A 128 -24.10 0.32 3.73
N ALA A 129 -22.97 -0.37 3.80
CA ALA A 129 -21.82 -0.16 2.91
C ALA A 129 -22.19 -0.31 1.42
N VAL A 130 -22.96 -1.34 1.08
CA VAL A 130 -23.46 -1.56 -0.30
C VAL A 130 -24.38 -0.42 -0.74
N LYS A 131 -25.34 0.00 0.12
CA LYS A 131 -26.25 1.12 -0.17
C LYS A 131 -25.49 2.44 -0.40
N VAL A 132 -24.50 2.72 0.44
CA VAL A 132 -23.67 3.94 0.32
C VAL A 132 -22.83 3.90 -0.95
N ARG A 133 -22.22 2.77 -1.30
CA ARG A 133 -21.44 2.63 -2.54
C ARG A 133 -22.31 2.77 -3.78
N LEU A 134 -23.50 2.18 -3.78
CA LEU A 134 -24.47 2.33 -4.87
C LEU A 134 -24.94 3.78 -5.04
N ARG A 135 -25.21 4.49 -3.94
CA ARG A 135 -25.51 5.92 -3.97
C ARG A 135 -24.39 6.75 -4.58
N LYS A 136 -23.12 6.47 -4.22
CA LYS A 136 -21.95 7.13 -4.81
C LYS A 136 -21.84 6.90 -6.33
N LEU A 137 -22.27 5.73 -6.81
CA LEU A 137 -22.34 5.41 -8.24
C LEU A 137 -23.57 6.04 -8.94
N GLY A 138 -24.38 6.83 -8.24
CA GLY A 138 -25.56 7.49 -8.77
C GLY A 138 -26.82 6.61 -8.76
N TYR A 139 -26.81 5.50 -8.03
CA TYR A 139 -27.98 4.64 -7.86
C TYR A 139 -28.73 4.97 -6.57
N GLU A 140 -29.96 5.43 -6.69
CA GLU A 140 -30.80 5.70 -5.52
C GLU A 140 -31.79 4.56 -5.28
N ILE A 141 -31.57 3.80 -4.20
CA ILE A 141 -32.47 2.70 -3.82
C ILE A 141 -33.57 3.23 -2.90
N ILE A 142 -34.77 3.34 -3.46
CA ILE A 142 -35.95 3.93 -2.80
C ILE A 142 -36.63 2.94 -1.83
N SER A 143 -36.56 1.63 -2.09
CA SER A 143 -37.23 0.60 -1.28
C SER A 143 -36.24 -0.33 -0.58
N ASP A 144 -36.46 -0.55 0.72
CA ASP A 144 -35.71 -1.52 1.53
C ASP A 144 -35.89 -2.96 1.03
N GLU A 145 -37.02 -3.27 0.39
CA GLU A 145 -37.24 -4.58 -0.21
C GLU A 145 -36.30 -4.81 -1.40
N LYS A 146 -36.15 -3.80 -2.27
CA LYS A 146 -35.20 -3.84 -3.40
C LYS A 146 -33.77 -3.93 -2.90
N LEU A 147 -33.41 -3.21 -1.83
CA LEU A 147 -32.09 -3.32 -1.21
C LEU A 147 -31.82 -4.75 -0.71
N ARG A 148 -32.82 -5.44 -0.15
CA ARG A 148 -32.66 -6.84 0.29
C ARG A 148 -32.42 -7.78 -0.89
N ASP A 149 -33.15 -7.64 -2.00
CA ASP A 149 -32.95 -8.48 -3.19
C ASP A 149 -31.55 -8.26 -3.80
N ILE A 150 -31.18 -7.00 -4.01
CA ILE A 150 -29.86 -6.60 -4.49
C ILE A 150 -28.76 -7.16 -3.59
N PHE A 151 -28.93 -7.05 -2.26
CA PHE A 151 -27.95 -7.55 -1.32
C PHE A 151 -27.84 -9.09 -1.34
N SER A 152 -28.95 -9.80 -1.56
CA SER A 152 -28.94 -11.25 -1.74
C SER A 152 -28.09 -11.65 -2.95
N ARG A 153 -28.29 -10.96 -4.08
CA ARG A 153 -27.49 -11.18 -5.31
C ARG A 153 -26.03 -10.80 -5.13
N PHE A 154 -25.75 -9.71 -4.41
CA PHE A 154 -24.40 -9.33 -4.02
C PHE A 154 -23.73 -10.45 -3.22
N ARG A 155 -24.45 -11.07 -2.27
CA ARG A 155 -23.93 -12.20 -1.48
C ARG A 155 -23.61 -13.39 -2.37
N ASP A 156 -24.44 -13.69 -3.36
CA ASP A 156 -24.15 -14.75 -4.33
C ASP A 156 -22.90 -14.44 -5.16
N LEU A 157 -22.72 -13.20 -5.60
CA LEU A 157 -21.52 -12.77 -6.30
C LEU A 157 -20.25 -12.91 -5.44
N THR A 158 -20.33 -12.59 -4.14
CA THR A 158 -19.18 -12.74 -3.22
C THR A 158 -18.73 -14.20 -3.02
N LYS A 159 -19.56 -15.18 -3.38
CA LYS A 159 -19.16 -16.61 -3.37
C LYS A 159 -18.18 -16.92 -4.50
N GLN A 160 -18.26 -16.17 -5.61
CA GLN A 160 -17.44 -16.38 -6.80
C GLN A 160 -16.26 -15.41 -6.87
N LYS A 161 -16.41 -14.19 -6.35
CA LYS A 161 -15.40 -13.13 -6.39
C LYS A 161 -15.15 -12.56 -5.00
N LYS A 162 -13.89 -12.60 -4.54
CA LYS A 162 -13.50 -12.13 -3.19
C LYS A 162 -13.67 -10.62 -3.01
N ARG A 163 -13.34 -9.83 -4.03
CA ARG A 163 -13.44 -8.37 -4.03
C ARG A 163 -14.44 -7.91 -5.09
N ILE A 164 -15.47 -7.21 -4.66
CA ILE A 164 -16.50 -6.66 -5.54
C ILE A 164 -16.13 -5.21 -5.87
N THR A 165 -16.11 -4.90 -7.16
CA THR A 165 -15.75 -3.59 -7.72
C THR A 165 -17.00 -2.80 -8.12
N ASP A 166 -16.82 -1.52 -8.44
CA ASP A 166 -17.92 -0.66 -8.90
C ASP A 166 -18.52 -1.10 -10.23
N ALA A 167 -17.69 -1.69 -11.10
CA ALA A 167 -18.14 -2.29 -12.35
C ALA A 167 -19.08 -3.48 -12.06
N ASP A 168 -18.75 -4.30 -11.06
CA ASP A 168 -19.59 -5.43 -10.67
C ASP A 168 -20.92 -4.97 -10.05
N LEU A 169 -20.88 -3.94 -9.21
CA LEU A 169 -22.09 -3.34 -8.64
C LEU A 169 -22.98 -2.74 -9.73
N SER A 170 -22.38 -2.02 -10.68
CA SER A 170 -23.09 -1.45 -11.82
C SER A 170 -23.71 -2.54 -12.68
N ALA A 171 -22.97 -3.63 -12.95
CA ALA A 171 -23.50 -4.79 -13.66
C ALA A 171 -24.67 -5.44 -12.91
N LEU A 172 -24.57 -5.57 -11.59
CA LEU A 172 -25.65 -6.10 -10.76
C LEU A 172 -26.91 -5.21 -10.83
N MET A 173 -26.73 -3.89 -10.85
CA MET A 173 -27.85 -2.94 -11.03
C MET A 173 -28.46 -3.03 -12.43
N VAL A 174 -27.66 -3.13 -13.48
CA VAL A 174 -28.16 -3.22 -14.87
C VAL A 174 -28.91 -4.53 -15.14
N LEU A 175 -28.41 -5.66 -14.61
CA LEU A 175 -28.97 -6.98 -14.89
C LEU A 175 -30.22 -7.31 -14.05
N TYR A 176 -30.36 -6.69 -12.88
CA TYR A 176 -31.37 -7.11 -11.89
C TYR A 176 -32.09 -5.95 -11.19
N GLY A 177 -31.71 -4.70 -11.48
CA GLY A 177 -32.30 -3.50 -10.88
C GLY A 177 -33.52 -2.98 -11.64
N ASP A 178 -34.46 -3.86 -12.00
CA ASP A 178 -35.64 -3.43 -12.77
C ASP A 178 -36.45 -2.37 -12.02
N GLU A 179 -36.72 -1.30 -12.77
CA GLU A 179 -37.41 -0.05 -12.43
C GLU A 179 -36.94 0.61 -11.12
N ILE A 180 -35.75 1.19 -11.10
CA ILE A 180 -35.40 2.48 -10.47
C ILE A 180 -33.88 2.55 -10.51
N SER A 181 -33.37 3.38 -11.42
CA SER A 181 -32.57 4.52 -11.02
C SER A 181 -32.49 5.41 -12.24
N SER A 182 -33.12 6.58 -12.21
CA SER A 182 -32.61 7.67 -13.02
C SER A 182 -31.12 7.78 -12.65
N LYS A 183 -30.21 7.46 -13.57
CA LYS A 183 -28.86 8.05 -13.46
C LYS A 183 -29.12 9.53 -13.31
N ILE A 184 -28.73 10.13 -12.19
CA ILE A 184 -28.73 11.57 -12.08
C ILE A 184 -27.89 12.04 -13.27
N SER A 185 -28.53 12.72 -14.21
CA SER A 185 -27.90 13.23 -15.42
C SER A 185 -26.65 14.01 -15.02
N GLU A 186 -25.52 13.76 -15.70
CA GLU A 186 -24.31 14.55 -15.58
C GLU A 186 -24.69 16.05 -15.65
N GLY A 187 -24.65 16.76 -14.52
CA GLY A 187 -25.15 18.14 -14.50
C GLY A 187 -25.43 18.80 -13.16
N THR A 188 -25.51 18.08 -12.03
CA THR A 188 -25.69 18.74 -10.73
C THR A 188 -24.40 18.65 -9.92
N VAL A 189 -23.61 19.72 -10.02
CA VAL A 189 -22.59 20.06 -9.03
C VAL A 189 -23.31 20.13 -7.68
N LEU A 190 -23.19 19.09 -6.86
CA LEU A 190 -23.56 19.19 -5.46
C LEU A 190 -22.50 20.07 -4.81
N ASN A 191 -22.87 21.34 -4.62
CA ASN A 191 -22.29 22.22 -3.62
C ASN A 191 -22.55 21.59 -2.23
N GLU A 192 -21.86 20.50 -1.91
CA GLU A 192 -21.46 20.28 -0.52
C GLU A 192 -20.57 21.49 -0.18
N PRO A 193 -20.82 22.24 0.91
CA PRO A 193 -19.85 23.21 1.35
C PRO A 193 -18.55 22.44 1.54
N ILE A 194 -17.51 22.82 0.79
CA ILE A 194 -16.14 22.42 1.09
C ILE A 194 -16.01 22.62 2.60
N PRO A 195 -15.76 21.56 3.40
CA PRO A 195 -15.42 21.75 4.79
C PRO A 195 -14.24 22.71 4.75
N GLN A 196 -14.48 23.96 5.18
CA GLN A 196 -13.41 24.91 5.41
C GLN A 196 -12.38 24.12 6.20
N ILE A 197 -11.18 24.01 5.64
CA ILE A 197 -10.04 23.30 6.22
C ILE A 197 -9.99 23.71 7.68
N SER A 198 -10.54 22.88 8.57
CA SER A 198 -10.66 23.21 9.97
C SER A 198 -9.28 22.96 10.51
N SER A 199 -8.51 24.06 10.52
CA SER A 199 -7.28 24.25 11.28
C SER A 199 -6.49 22.98 11.53
N VAL A 200 -5.37 22.83 10.79
CA VAL A 200 -4.20 22.12 11.33
C VAL A 200 -4.15 22.45 12.81
N ASP A 201 -4.28 21.42 13.66
CA ASP A 201 -4.20 21.59 15.10
C ASP A 201 -2.99 22.49 15.37
N PRO A 202 -3.14 23.68 15.98
CA PRO A 202 -2.01 24.57 16.20
C PRO A 202 -0.97 23.93 17.14
N ASN A 203 -1.26 22.79 17.75
CA ASN A 203 -0.32 22.03 18.57
C ASN A 203 -0.44 20.50 18.38
N PRO A 204 0.06 19.95 17.26
CA PRO A 204 0.12 18.50 17.08
C PRO A 204 1.05 17.89 18.13
N ASP A 205 0.80 16.61 18.43
CA ASP A 205 1.60 15.80 19.35
C ASP A 205 3.11 16.06 19.14
N PRO A 206 3.91 16.25 20.21
CA PRO A 206 5.34 16.52 20.10
C PRO A 206 6.11 15.50 19.25
N ASP A 207 5.63 14.25 19.14
CA ASP A 207 6.24 13.24 18.27
C ASP A 207 5.93 13.47 16.78
N ILE A 208 4.74 13.97 16.45
CA ILE A 208 4.33 14.31 15.07
C ILE A 208 5.05 15.57 14.58
N ARG A 209 5.21 16.58 15.44
CA ARG A 209 6.00 17.80 15.11
C ARG A 209 7.42 17.47 14.71
N ARG A 210 8.03 16.47 15.37
CA ARG A 210 9.42 16.06 15.14
C ARG A 210 9.60 15.36 13.80
N ILE A 211 8.60 14.59 13.38
CA ILE A 211 8.57 13.91 12.09
C ILE A 211 8.38 14.92 10.95
N LEU A 212 7.45 15.88 11.09
CA LEU A 212 7.19 16.88 10.06
C LEU A 212 8.38 17.83 9.83
N GLN A 213 9.05 18.28 10.90
CA GLN A 213 10.28 19.08 10.80
C GLN A 213 11.45 18.33 10.16
N PHE A 214 11.49 17.00 10.33
CA PHE A 214 12.51 16.17 9.72
C PHE A 214 12.26 16.00 8.21
N LEU A 215 11.00 15.89 7.78
CA LEU A 215 10.62 15.73 6.38
C LEU A 215 10.77 17.02 5.55
N GLU A 216 10.58 18.21 6.14
CA GLU A 216 10.80 19.49 5.46
C GLU A 216 12.28 19.77 5.11
N GLY A 217 13.23 19.02 5.68
CA GLY A 217 14.67 19.21 5.49
C GLY A 217 15.33 18.38 4.37
N TYR A 218 14.62 17.46 3.73
CA TYR A 218 15.20 16.61 2.69
C TYR A 218 14.92 17.16 1.29
N PRO A 219 15.95 17.37 0.45
CA PRO A 219 15.73 17.74 -0.95
C PRO A 219 15.00 16.59 -1.64
N THR A 220 13.88 16.90 -2.31
CA THR A 220 13.20 15.95 -3.18
C THR A 220 14.17 15.51 -4.29
N PRO A 221 14.50 14.21 -4.41
CA PRO A 221 15.28 13.74 -5.55
C PRO A 221 14.43 13.92 -6.81
N GLY A 222 14.97 14.58 -7.83
CA GLY A 222 14.33 14.64 -9.14
C GLY A 222 14.29 13.23 -9.76
N TYR A 223 13.10 12.65 -9.87
CA TYR A 223 12.94 11.31 -10.41
C TYR A 223 12.89 11.32 -11.94
N PRO A 224 13.63 10.42 -12.63
CA PRO A 224 13.39 10.14 -14.03
C PRO A 224 12.03 9.47 -14.21
N ARG A 225 11.31 9.80 -15.29
CA ARG A 225 10.06 9.14 -15.66
C ARG A 225 10.29 7.64 -15.82
N THR A 226 9.32 6.84 -15.37
CA THR A 226 9.26 5.40 -15.65
C THR A 226 9.35 5.15 -17.16
N PRO A 227 10.15 4.16 -17.62
CA PRO A 227 10.17 3.75 -19.02
C PRO A 227 8.81 3.18 -19.44
N ASP A 228 8.35 3.60 -20.61
CA ASP A 228 7.15 3.10 -21.28
C ASP A 228 7.42 1.68 -21.82
N PRO A 229 6.70 0.64 -21.35
CA PRO A 229 6.97 -0.75 -21.69
C PRO A 229 6.79 -1.10 -23.19
N ASP A 230 6.24 -0.19 -24.00
CA ASP A 230 5.98 -0.43 -25.43
C ASP A 230 7.03 0.17 -26.40
N LYS A 231 8.11 0.82 -25.92
CA LYS A 231 9.02 1.57 -26.81
C LYS A 231 10.48 1.13 -26.94
N ASP A 232 10.99 0.27 -26.08
CA ASP A 232 12.42 -0.09 -26.12
C ASP A 232 12.66 -1.56 -26.48
N ASN A 233 12.29 -1.91 -27.72
CA ASN A 233 12.78 -3.12 -28.38
C ASN A 233 13.97 -2.74 -29.28
N LYS A 234 15.11 -2.43 -28.68
CA LYS A 234 16.41 -2.44 -29.38
C LYS A 234 17.35 -3.39 -28.67
N ILE A 235 17.69 -4.43 -29.42
CA ILE A 235 18.70 -5.45 -29.12
C ILE A 235 19.98 -4.76 -28.63
N MET A 236 20.39 -5.04 -27.39
CA MET A 236 21.71 -4.69 -26.88
C MET A 236 22.70 -5.76 -27.34
N ASP A 237 23.75 -5.34 -28.03
CA ASP A 237 24.92 -6.16 -28.34
C ASP A 237 25.68 -6.53 -27.05
N PRO A 238 26.33 -7.71 -26.99
CA PRO A 238 27.08 -8.13 -25.81
C PRO A 238 28.33 -7.28 -25.60
N PRO A 239 28.71 -6.96 -24.33
CA PRO A 239 29.92 -6.20 -24.05
C PRO A 239 31.19 -7.03 -24.26
N ASP A 240 32.15 -6.43 -24.95
CA ASP A 240 33.50 -6.94 -25.19
C ASP A 240 34.35 -6.96 -23.90
N LYS A 241 34.97 -8.13 -23.67
CA LYS A 241 36.26 -8.48 -23.00
C LYS A 241 36.67 -7.84 -21.65
N ASP A 242 37.07 -8.75 -20.76
CA ASP A 242 37.59 -8.59 -19.39
C ASP A 242 38.66 -7.50 -19.19
N PRO A 243 38.65 -6.78 -18.04
CA PRO A 243 39.76 -5.92 -17.64
C PRO A 243 40.89 -6.69 -16.92
N ASP A 244 42.11 -6.21 -17.18
CA ASP A 244 43.43 -6.67 -16.73
C ASP A 244 43.58 -6.81 -15.18
N PRO A 245 44.19 -7.90 -14.66
CA PRO A 245 44.26 -8.19 -13.22
C PRO A 245 45.17 -7.28 -12.35
N ASP A 246 45.87 -6.28 -12.88
CA ASP A 246 46.94 -5.58 -12.13
C ASP A 246 46.59 -4.22 -11.49
N THR A 247 45.32 -3.82 -11.42
CA THR A 247 44.89 -2.55 -10.76
C THR A 247 44.17 -2.75 -9.42
N LEU A 248 44.85 -3.28 -8.41
CA LEU A 248 44.45 -3.19 -7.00
C LEU A 248 45.67 -2.94 -6.10
N LYS A 249 46.15 -1.69 -6.05
CA LYS A 249 47.03 -1.23 -4.97
C LYS A 249 46.17 -0.73 -3.81
N LEU A 250 46.10 -1.54 -2.75
CA LEU A 250 45.54 -1.22 -1.44
C LEU A 250 46.27 -0.04 -0.79
N SER A 251 45.58 1.08 -0.55
CA SER A 251 45.99 2.10 0.42
C SER A 251 45.53 1.70 1.82
N GLY A 252 46.46 1.64 2.77
CA GLY A 252 46.32 0.97 4.06
C GLY A 252 45.58 1.74 5.16
N TYR A 253 45.08 0.96 6.12
CA TYR A 253 44.74 1.38 7.49
C TYR A 253 45.91 1.07 8.43
N PRO A 254 46.22 1.93 9.42
CA PRO A 254 47.26 1.64 10.41
C PRO A 254 46.79 0.60 11.45
N PRO A 255 47.68 -0.25 11.98
CA PRO A 255 47.34 -1.24 12.98
C PRO A 255 47.14 -0.61 14.37
N SER A 256 46.11 -1.04 15.09
CA SER A 256 45.89 -0.71 16.50
C SER A 256 46.95 -1.37 17.39
N GLN A 257 47.60 -0.59 18.25
CA GLN A 257 48.53 -1.10 19.26
C GLN A 257 47.80 -1.49 20.56
N ALA A 258 48.20 -2.67 21.06
CA ALA A 258 48.16 -3.22 22.43
C ALA A 258 46.81 -3.33 23.16
#